data_AF-A0A5M3MGI5-F1
#
_entry.id   AF-A0A5M3MGI5-F1
#
_cell.length_a   1.000
_cell.length_b   1.000
_cell.length_c   1.000
_cell.angle_alpha   90.00
_cell.angle_beta   90.00
_cell.angle_gamma   90.00
#
_symmetry.space_group_name_H-M   'P 1'
#
loop_
_entity.id
_entity.type
_entity.pdbx_description
1 polymer ?
#
loop_
_entity_poly.entity_id
_entity_poly.type
_entity_poly.pdbx_seq_one_letter_code
_entity_poly.pdbx_strand_id
1 'polypeptide(L)'
;AIPAHALREPATNPPMAALTLKCEMLPWQLTIWPSGGASVVTVSDVLEQLYRFLRLGATAEEYKALPSQAHRDAVAEAYRARCMRAGAASFEIERRKGLKRVDFLVGHTKFLGLICTKLGPNVWAL
;
A
#
# COMPACT_ATOMS: atom_id res chain seq x y z
N ALA A 1 9.55 -16.40 8.23
CA ALA A 1 9.13 -15.23 9.03
C ALA A 1 10.27 -14.22 9.06
N ILE A 2 9.99 -12.92 9.03
CA ILE A 2 11.03 -11.88 9.15
C ILE A 2 11.53 -11.88 10.61
N PRO A 3 12.85 -11.94 10.89
CA PRO A 3 13.37 -11.88 12.24
C PRO A 3 12.98 -10.58 12.96
N ALA A 4 12.72 -10.66 14.28
CA ALA A 4 12.31 -9.50 15.07
C ALA A 4 13.33 -8.35 15.07
N HIS A 5 14.63 -8.66 14.95
CA HIS A 5 15.67 -7.64 14.85
C HIS A 5 15.60 -6.88 13.52
N ALA A 6 15.40 -7.59 12.40
CA ALA A 6 15.31 -6.99 11.06
C ALA A 6 14.15 -6.00 10.94
N LEU A 7 13.06 -6.19 11.69
CA LEU A 7 11.95 -5.23 11.74
C LEU A 7 12.35 -3.88 12.37
N ARG A 8 13.33 -3.88 13.28
CA ARG A 8 13.82 -2.68 13.98
C ARG A 8 14.97 -1.98 13.26
N GLU A 9 15.52 -2.59 12.23
CA GLU A 9 16.59 -2.00 11.43
C GLU A 9 16.06 -0.81 10.62
N PRO A 10 16.92 0.18 10.31
CA PRO A 10 16.58 1.23 9.36
C PRO A 10 16.13 0.64 8.02
N ALA A 11 15.06 1.18 7.44
CA ALA A 11 14.52 0.70 6.16
C ALA A 11 15.43 1.02 4.96
N THR A 12 16.39 1.92 5.14
CA THR A 12 17.26 2.46 4.09
C THR A 12 18.68 2.63 4.62
N ASN A 13 19.65 2.62 3.70
CA ASN A 13 21.04 2.97 3.99
C ASN A 13 21.48 4.04 2.96
N PRO A 14 21.79 5.28 3.39
CA PRO A 14 21.80 5.77 4.77
C PRO A 14 20.39 5.85 5.40
N PRO A 15 20.27 5.76 6.75
CA PRO A 15 18.99 5.89 7.45
C PRO A 15 18.27 7.22 7.18
N MET A 16 16.96 7.17 6.95
CA MET A 16 16.15 8.36 6.63
C MET A 16 15.08 8.64 7.69
N ALA A 17 14.81 9.93 7.94
CA ALA A 17 13.79 10.37 8.90
C ALA A 17 12.36 10.33 8.32
N ALA A 18 12.19 10.16 7.01
CA ALA A 18 10.90 10.01 6.33
C ALA A 18 11.09 9.37 4.94
N LEU A 19 10.10 8.62 4.47
CA LEU A 19 10.05 8.05 3.12
C LEU A 19 8.72 8.39 2.46
N THR A 20 8.72 8.91 1.24
CA THR A 20 7.51 9.07 0.43
C THR A 20 7.46 7.98 -0.63
N LEU A 21 6.51 7.07 -0.49
CA LEU A 21 6.28 5.98 -1.42
C LEU A 21 5.33 6.41 -2.54
N LYS A 22 5.73 6.10 -3.77
CA LYS A 22 4.93 6.23 -4.99
C LYS A 22 4.78 4.85 -5.64
N CYS A 23 3.61 4.57 -6.17
CA CYS A 23 3.38 3.40 -7.01
C CYS A 23 2.64 3.86 -8.25
N GLU A 24 3.08 3.44 -9.43
CA GLU A 24 2.43 3.83 -10.69
C GLU A 24 0.99 3.35 -10.79
N MET A 25 0.67 2.24 -10.11
CA MET A 25 -0.69 1.69 -10.05
C MET A 25 -1.60 2.43 -9.07
N LEU A 26 -1.04 3.29 -8.21
CA LEU A 26 -1.79 4.00 -7.18
C LEU A 26 -1.79 5.51 -7.45
N PRO A 27 -2.96 6.17 -7.49
CA PRO A 27 -3.02 7.62 -7.62
C PRO A 27 -2.52 8.38 -6.37
N TRP A 28 -2.39 7.68 -5.24
CA TRP A 28 -1.97 8.27 -3.97
C TRP A 28 -0.48 8.08 -3.70
N GLN A 29 0.08 9.01 -2.93
CA GLN A 29 1.39 8.86 -2.31
C GLN A 29 1.23 8.58 -0.81
N LEU A 30 2.16 7.82 -0.25
CA LEU A 30 2.21 7.54 1.18
C LEU A 30 3.52 8.08 1.75
N THR A 31 3.45 9.00 2.70
CA THR A 31 4.62 9.37 3.49
C THR A 31 4.67 8.53 4.77
N ILE A 32 5.76 7.82 4.96
CA ILE A 32 6.08 6.98 6.10
C ILE A 32 6.93 7.79 7.07
N TRP A 33 6.53 7.76 8.33
CA TRP A 33 7.23 8.41 9.44
C TRP A 33 7.74 7.38 10.46
N PRO A 34 8.82 7.67 11.19
CA PRO A 34 9.26 6.84 12.30
C PRO A 34 8.14 6.71 13.36
N SER A 35 8.01 5.54 13.96
CA SER A 35 7.10 5.32 15.09
C SER A 35 7.86 4.91 16.36
N GLY A 36 7.16 4.84 17.50
CA GLY A 36 7.73 4.33 18.75
C GLY A 36 8.91 5.14 19.33
N GLY A 37 9.04 6.42 18.98
CA GLY A 37 10.11 7.29 19.44
C GLY A 37 11.44 7.17 18.68
N ALA A 38 11.48 6.39 17.60
CA ALA A 38 12.63 6.34 16.71
C ALA A 38 12.81 7.67 15.94
N SER A 39 14.05 7.99 15.56
CA SER A 39 14.38 9.15 14.72
C SER A 39 14.49 8.83 13.23
N VAL A 40 14.45 7.53 12.88
CA VAL A 40 14.60 7.03 11.50
C VAL A 40 13.52 6.01 11.20
N VAL A 41 13.15 5.90 9.93
CA VAL A 41 12.15 4.96 9.44
C VAL A 41 12.72 3.55 9.49
N THR A 42 12.02 2.67 10.20
CA THR A 42 12.37 1.24 10.32
C THR A 42 11.65 0.38 9.29
N VAL A 43 12.09 -0.87 9.12
CA VAL A 43 11.38 -1.85 8.28
C VAL A 43 9.94 -2.07 8.78
N SER A 44 9.71 -2.09 10.10
CA SER A 44 8.35 -2.20 10.67
C SER A 44 7.48 -1.01 10.27
N ASP A 45 8.02 0.21 10.31
CA ASP A 45 7.29 1.42 9.91
C ASP A 45 6.81 1.33 8.46
N VAL A 46 7.68 0.86 7.56
CA VAL A 46 7.34 0.66 6.14
C VAL A 46 6.21 -0.34 5.98
N LEU A 47 6.37 -1.54 6.54
CA LEU A 47 5.40 -2.63 6.36
C LEU A 47 4.05 -2.28 7.00
N GLU A 48 4.04 -1.71 8.20
CA GLU A 48 2.82 -1.38 8.92
C GLU A 48 2.05 -0.23 8.28
N GLN A 49 2.74 0.86 7.93
CA GLN A 49 2.07 2.03 7.36
C GLN A 49 1.60 1.76 5.93
N LEU A 50 2.39 1.03 5.13
CA LEU A 50 1.94 0.57 3.82
C LEU A 50 0.73 -0.35 3.93
N TYR A 51 0.74 -1.31 4.87
CA TYR A 51 -0.40 -2.19 5.09
C TYR A 51 -1.67 -1.42 5.49
N ARG A 52 -1.57 -0.47 6.44
CA ARG A 52 -2.69 0.39 6.85
C ARG A 52 -3.21 1.23 5.69
N PHE A 53 -2.30 1.84 4.92
CA PHE A 53 -2.61 2.65 3.76
C PHE A 53 -3.38 1.88 2.69
N LEU A 54 -2.93 0.67 2.35
CA LEU A 54 -3.59 -0.17 1.34
C LEU A 54 -4.98 -0.65 1.78
N ARG A 55 -5.26 -0.65 3.10
CA ARG A 55 -6.58 -1.01 3.65
C ARG A 55 -7.58 0.14 3.69
N LEU A 56 -7.16 1.37 3.43
CA LEU A 56 -8.07 2.52 3.35
C LEU A 56 -9.07 2.32 2.21
N GLY A 57 -10.29 2.82 2.43
CA GLY A 57 -11.32 2.88 1.39
C GLY A 57 -10.90 3.82 0.26
N ALA A 58 -11.37 3.52 -0.95
CA ALA A 58 -11.28 4.42 -2.09
C ALA A 58 -12.67 5.00 -2.40
N THR A 59 -12.72 6.28 -2.76
CA THR A 59 -13.98 6.96 -3.09
C THR A 59 -14.43 6.65 -4.52
N ALA A 60 -15.69 6.98 -4.82
CA ALA A 60 -16.23 6.83 -6.17
C ALA A 60 -15.51 7.75 -7.17
N GLU A 61 -15.09 8.93 -6.73
CA GLU A 61 -14.36 9.90 -7.54
C GLU A 61 -12.97 9.38 -7.88
N GLU A 62 -12.26 8.80 -6.91
CA GLU A 62 -10.95 8.19 -7.11
C GLU A 62 -11.02 7.00 -8.08
N TYR A 63 -12.07 6.19 -8.01
CA TYR A 63 -12.33 5.11 -8.96
C TYR A 63 -12.66 5.64 -10.38
N LYS A 64 -13.50 6.69 -10.48
CA LYS A 64 -13.85 7.29 -11.77
C LYS A 64 -12.67 7.99 -12.43
N ALA A 65 -11.73 8.51 -11.64
CA ALA A 65 -10.51 9.17 -12.12
C ALA A 65 -9.48 8.20 -12.74
N LEU A 66 -9.70 6.88 -12.68
CA LEU A 66 -8.84 5.90 -13.35
C LEU A 66 -8.81 6.14 -14.87
N PRO A 67 -7.63 5.97 -15.50
CA PRO A 67 -7.35 6.51 -16.84
C PRO A 67 -8.13 5.82 -17.96
N SER A 68 -8.65 4.62 -17.75
CA SER A 68 -9.44 3.90 -18.75
C SER A 68 -10.52 3.03 -18.13
N GLN A 69 -11.52 2.65 -18.94
CA GLN A 69 -12.55 1.69 -18.52
C GLN A 69 -11.94 0.33 -18.17
N ALA A 70 -10.93 -0.12 -18.92
CA ALA A 70 -10.22 -1.37 -18.63
C ALA A 70 -9.57 -1.36 -17.22
N HIS A 71 -8.97 -0.23 -16.80
CA HIS A 71 -8.45 -0.11 -15.43
C HIS A 71 -9.57 -0.18 -14.39
N ARG A 72 -10.70 0.49 -14.63
CA ARG A 72 -11.87 0.42 -13.75
C ARG A 72 -12.38 -1.01 -13.60
N ASP A 73 -12.55 -1.73 -14.70
CA ASP A 73 -13.02 -3.11 -14.69
C ASP A 73 -12.06 -4.04 -13.95
N ALA A 74 -10.75 -3.85 -14.13
CA ALA A 74 -9.72 -4.61 -13.44
C ALA A 74 -9.72 -4.36 -11.91
N VAL A 75 -9.90 -3.11 -11.47
CA VAL A 75 -10.05 -2.77 -10.04
C VAL A 75 -11.34 -3.34 -9.45
N ALA A 76 -12.45 -3.28 -10.19
CA ALA A 76 -13.72 -3.88 -9.77
C ALA A 76 -13.59 -5.40 -9.60
N GLU A 77 -12.85 -6.06 -10.48
CA GLU A 77 -12.61 -7.51 -10.38
C GLU A 77 -11.70 -7.86 -9.21
N ALA A 78 -10.63 -7.07 -8.96
CA ALA A 78 -9.78 -7.24 -7.80
C ALA A 78 -10.57 -7.12 -6.48
N TYR A 79 -11.52 -6.18 -6.42
CA TYR A 79 -12.47 -6.04 -5.32
C TYR A 79 -13.35 -7.26 -5.14
N ARG A 80 -13.98 -7.75 -6.22
CA ARG A 80 -14.81 -8.98 -6.16
C ARG A 80 -13.99 -10.16 -5.66
N ALA A 81 -12.79 -10.34 -6.18
CA ALA A 81 -11.87 -11.38 -5.76
C ALA A 81 -11.50 -11.25 -4.27
N ARG A 82 -11.27 -10.04 -3.76
CA ARG A 82 -11.04 -9.81 -2.32
C ARG A 82 -12.25 -10.21 -1.48
N CYS A 83 -13.46 -9.79 -1.86
CA CYS A 83 -14.69 -10.16 -1.16
C CYS A 83 -14.89 -11.69 -1.15
N MET A 84 -14.65 -12.37 -2.28
CA MET A 84 -14.74 -13.82 -2.37
C MET A 84 -13.74 -14.54 -1.45
N ARG A 85 -12.51 -14.05 -1.35
CA ARG A 85 -11.49 -14.61 -0.44
C ARG A 85 -11.85 -14.52 1.05
N ALA A 86 -12.78 -13.62 1.43
CA ALA A 86 -13.25 -13.53 2.81
C ALA A 86 -14.07 -14.77 3.25
N GLY A 87 -14.55 -15.55 2.29
CA GLY A 87 -15.43 -16.70 2.54
C GLY A 87 -16.86 -16.28 2.88
N ALA A 88 -17.79 -17.24 2.82
CA ALA A 88 -19.23 -17.00 2.97
C ALA A 88 -19.59 -16.25 4.27
N ALA A 89 -18.93 -16.59 5.38
CA ALA A 89 -19.21 -15.99 6.69
C ALA A 89 -18.86 -14.49 6.78
N SER A 90 -17.88 -14.01 6.01
CA SER A 90 -17.41 -12.63 6.05
C SER A 90 -17.61 -11.87 4.74
N PHE A 91 -18.21 -12.50 3.73
CA PHE A 91 -18.42 -11.92 2.41
C PHE A 91 -19.17 -10.58 2.49
N GLU A 92 -20.31 -10.56 3.17
CA GLU A 92 -21.13 -9.34 3.26
C GLU A 92 -20.43 -8.24 4.07
N ILE A 93 -19.62 -8.62 5.07
CA ILE A 93 -18.81 -7.68 5.86
C ILE A 93 -17.72 -7.05 4.98
N GLU A 94 -17.01 -7.85 4.18
CA GLU A 94 -16.00 -7.31 3.26
C GLU A 94 -16.61 -6.53 2.10
N ARG A 95 -17.78 -6.93 1.60
CA ARG A 95 -18.55 -6.21 0.57
C ARG A 95 -18.96 -4.82 1.03
N ARG A 96 -19.47 -4.70 2.26
CA ARG A 96 -19.87 -3.40 2.85
C ARG A 96 -18.72 -2.43 3.06
N LYS A 97 -17.48 -2.92 3.14
CA LYS A 97 -16.29 -2.05 3.22
C LYS A 97 -15.99 -1.34 1.89
N GLY A 98 -16.66 -1.72 0.79
CA GLY A 98 -16.47 -1.10 -0.53
C GLY A 98 -15.07 -1.31 -1.09
N LEU A 99 -14.72 -0.53 -2.11
CA LEU A 99 -13.39 -0.51 -2.71
C LEU A 99 -12.33 -0.07 -1.69
N LYS A 100 -11.18 -0.73 -1.72
CA LYS A 100 -9.99 -0.36 -0.95
C LYS A 100 -8.84 -0.04 -1.89
N ARG A 101 -7.86 0.72 -1.42
CA ARG A 101 -6.65 1.05 -2.21
C ARG A 101 -5.89 -0.19 -2.68
N VAL A 102 -5.91 -1.29 -1.92
CA VAL A 102 -5.34 -2.58 -2.36
C VAL A 102 -5.99 -3.14 -3.63
N ASP A 103 -7.26 -2.83 -3.90
CA ASP A 103 -7.95 -3.30 -5.10
C ASP A 103 -7.39 -2.60 -6.36
N PHE A 104 -6.77 -1.41 -6.21
CA PHE A 104 -6.08 -0.68 -7.29
C PHE A 104 -4.76 -1.35 -7.69
N LEU A 105 -4.25 -2.28 -6.90
CA LEU A 105 -3.06 -3.07 -7.24
C LEU A 105 -3.39 -4.26 -8.15
N VAL A 106 -4.65 -4.52 -8.49
CA VAL A 106 -5.06 -5.52 -9.50
C VAL A 106 -4.35 -6.88 -9.36
N GLY A 107 -4.27 -7.40 -8.13
CA GLY A 107 -3.65 -8.71 -7.86
C GLY A 107 -2.13 -8.70 -7.63
N HIS A 108 -1.46 -7.56 -7.76
CA HIS A 108 -0.07 -7.38 -7.33
C HIS A 108 0.00 -7.37 -5.79
N THR A 109 0.23 -8.56 -5.23
CA THR A 109 0.11 -8.85 -3.78
C THR A 109 1.45 -9.11 -3.09
N LYS A 110 2.55 -9.04 -3.83
CA LYS A 110 3.90 -9.25 -3.30
C LYS A 110 4.64 -7.93 -3.21
N PHE A 111 5.14 -7.61 -2.02
CA PHE A 111 6.07 -6.52 -1.80
C PHE A 111 7.49 -7.05 -1.94
N LEU A 112 8.24 -6.55 -2.93
CA LEU A 112 9.60 -7.02 -3.23
C LEU A 112 10.69 -6.09 -2.67
N GLY A 113 10.33 -4.89 -2.24
CA GLY A 113 11.26 -3.90 -1.71
C GLY A 113 10.89 -2.49 -2.14
N LEU A 114 11.85 -1.58 -1.96
CA LEU A 114 11.77 -0.19 -2.39
C LEU A 114 12.90 0.10 -3.37
N ILE A 115 12.64 0.94 -4.37
CA ILE A 115 13.67 1.43 -5.30
C ILE A 115 13.79 2.96 -5.22
N CYS A 116 15.03 3.47 -5.30
CA CYS A 116 15.29 4.90 -5.35
C CYS A 116 14.70 5.52 -6.61
N THR A 117 14.22 6.76 -6.51
CA THR A 117 13.74 7.52 -7.67
C THR A 117 14.58 8.77 -7.91
N LYS A 118 14.44 9.36 -9.10
CA LYS A 118 15.01 10.68 -9.43
C LYS A 118 14.13 11.85 -9.00
N LEU A 119 12.98 11.59 -8.36
CA LEU A 119 11.97 12.60 -8.03
C LEU A 119 12.28 13.36 -6.73
N GLY A 120 13.23 12.87 -5.93
CA GLY A 120 13.68 13.49 -4.71
C GLY A 120 14.43 12.50 -3.83
N PRO A 121 15.24 12.98 -2.86
CA PRO A 121 16.07 12.13 -2.03
C PRO A 121 15.25 11.19 -1.13
N ASN A 122 14.02 11.56 -0.79
CA ASN A 122 13.10 10.79 0.04
C ASN A 122 11.95 10.14 -0.74
N VAL A 123 11.96 10.17 -2.07
CA VAL A 123 10.90 9.58 -2.89
C VAL A 123 11.34 8.21 -3.40
N TRP A 124 10.57 7.19 -3.03
CA TRP A 124 10.83 5.77 -3.31
C TRP A 124 9.67 5.18 -4.09
N ALA A 125 9.97 4.21 -4.97
CA ALA A 125 8.93 3.47 -5.69
C ALA A 125 8.78 2.04 -5.15
N LEU A 126 7.54 1.55 -5.25
CA LEU A 126 7.11 0.17 -4.98
C LEU A 126 7.28 -0.72 -6.22
#